data_AF-H0GAG8-F1
#
_entry.id   AF-H0GAG8-F1
#
_cell.length_a   1.000
_cell.length_b   1.000
_cell.length_c   1.000
_cell.angle_alpha   90.00
_cell.angle_beta   90.00
_cell.angle_gamma   90.00
#
_symmetry.space_group_name_H-M   'P 1'
#
loop_
_entity.id
_entity.type
_entity.pdbx_description
1 polymer ?
#
loop_
_entity_poly.entity_id
_entity_poly.type
_entity_poly.pdbx_seq_one_letter_code
_entity_poly.pdbx_strand_id
1 'polypeptide(L)'
;ASVLSALPRKEFERIRDQMIDLDIAVVTLPAANLYLQGRSHDMLPPRGLTRVAELIRAGVAIATASDNIQDPFVPTGSGDMLEIARWTLLAGHLRGDELATAYDMITAIPARMMNLTDYGIREGAWADLVVTDCEDVSALVGGSPDCIQVLAKGRPVAAPASPAMEAIRALEDVP
;
A
#
# COMPACT_ATOMS: atom_id res chain seq x y z
N ALA A 1 -5.43 -21.21 -9.69
CA ALA A 1 -5.11 -19.88 -9.13
C ALA A 1 -4.67 -20.08 -7.68
N SER A 2 -3.46 -19.66 -7.31
CA SER A 2 -2.85 -19.81 -5.98
C SER A 2 -3.34 -18.75 -4.98
N VAL A 3 -4.61 -18.34 -5.08
CA VAL A 3 -5.18 -17.26 -4.28
C VAL A 3 -6.08 -17.85 -3.21
N LEU A 4 -5.87 -17.49 -1.94
CA LEU A 4 -6.65 -18.03 -0.81
C LEU A 4 -8.16 -17.74 -0.90
N SER A 5 -8.56 -16.75 -1.69
CA SER A 5 -9.98 -16.45 -1.98
C SER A 5 -10.66 -17.49 -2.86
N ALA A 6 -9.90 -18.27 -3.64
CA ALA A 6 -10.43 -19.35 -4.47
C ALA A 6 -10.67 -20.65 -3.68
N LEU A 7 -10.25 -20.72 -2.41
CA LEU A 7 -10.44 -21.90 -1.58
C LEU A 7 -11.84 -21.93 -0.94
N PRO A 8 -12.41 -23.13 -0.72
CA PRO A 8 -13.55 -23.31 0.16
C PRO A 8 -13.30 -22.71 1.54
N ARG A 9 -14.34 -22.16 2.17
CA ARG A 9 -14.28 -21.44 3.45
C ARG A 9 -13.48 -22.19 4.53
N LYS A 10 -13.81 -23.47 4.76
CA LYS A 10 -13.18 -24.31 5.78
C LYS A 10 -11.68 -24.53 5.53
N GLU A 11 -11.29 -24.64 4.27
CA GLU A 11 -9.89 -24.84 3.90
C GLU A 11 -9.09 -23.55 4.07
N PHE A 12 -9.65 -22.41 3.67
CA PHE A 12 -9.06 -21.11 3.95
C PHE A 12 -8.84 -20.87 5.45
N GLU A 13 -9.84 -21.12 6.29
CA GLU A 13 -9.75 -20.91 7.74
C GLU A 13 -8.65 -21.78 8.35
N ARG A 14 -8.59 -23.07 7.97
CA ARG A 14 -7.53 -23.98 8.41
C ARG A 14 -6.13 -23.46 8.03
N ILE A 15 -5.96 -22.96 6.81
CA ILE A 15 -4.68 -22.42 6.34
C ILE A 15 -4.34 -21.11 7.05
N ARG A 16 -5.30 -20.21 7.20
CA ARG A 16 -5.14 -18.96 7.96
C ARG A 16 -4.66 -19.24 9.38
N ASP A 17 -5.26 -20.19 10.07
CA ASP A 17 -4.89 -20.52 11.45
C ASP A 17 -3.45 -21.06 11.51
N GLN A 18 -3.06 -21.91 10.56
CA GLN A 18 -1.67 -22.35 10.41
C GLN A 18 -0.71 -21.21 10.11
N MET A 19 -1.11 -20.22 9.31
CA MET A 19 -0.27 -19.05 9.04
C MET A 19 -0.04 -18.22 10.30
N ILE A 20 -1.04 -18.09 11.16
CA ILE A 20 -0.91 -17.41 12.45
C ILE A 20 0.06 -18.19 13.35
N ASP A 21 -0.14 -19.50 13.50
CA ASP A 21 0.70 -20.35 14.35
C ASP A 21 2.18 -20.36 13.90
N LEU A 22 2.43 -20.19 12.61
CA LEU A 22 3.75 -20.21 12.00
C LEU A 22 4.34 -18.82 11.72
N ASP A 23 3.63 -17.75 12.09
CA ASP A 23 4.02 -16.35 11.81
C ASP A 23 4.31 -16.09 10.31
N ILE A 24 3.46 -16.63 9.43
CA ILE A 24 3.56 -16.46 7.98
C ILE A 24 2.77 -15.22 7.55
N ALA A 25 3.49 -14.24 7.01
CA ALA A 25 2.92 -13.04 6.42
C ALA A 25 2.48 -13.25 4.96
N VAL A 26 1.61 -12.35 4.47
CA VAL A 26 1.11 -12.33 3.09
C VAL A 26 1.51 -11.03 2.40
N VAL A 27 1.72 -11.08 1.08
CA VAL A 27 1.76 -9.88 0.24
C VAL A 27 0.59 -9.94 -0.75
N THR A 28 -0.26 -8.92 -0.76
CA THR A 28 -1.32 -8.76 -1.76
C THR A 28 -0.92 -7.75 -2.82
N LEU A 29 -1.33 -7.98 -4.06
CA LEU A 29 -0.83 -7.24 -5.24
C LEU A 29 -2.04 -6.70 -6.02
N PRO A 30 -2.77 -5.70 -5.48
CA PRO A 30 -4.10 -5.32 -5.98
C PRO A 30 -4.10 -4.95 -7.46
N ALA A 31 -3.07 -4.23 -7.93
CA ALA A 31 -2.88 -3.84 -9.32
C ALA A 31 -2.89 -5.06 -10.26
N ALA A 32 -1.94 -5.97 -10.02
CA ALA A 32 -1.76 -7.18 -10.79
C ALA A 32 -2.95 -8.14 -10.64
N ASN A 33 -3.52 -8.26 -9.43
CA ASN A 33 -4.65 -9.13 -9.18
C ASN A 33 -5.90 -8.68 -9.97
N LEU A 34 -6.22 -7.39 -9.93
CA LEU A 34 -7.36 -6.84 -10.68
C LEU A 34 -7.17 -6.91 -12.20
N TYR A 35 -5.93 -6.80 -12.68
CA TYR A 35 -5.65 -6.83 -14.12
C TYR A 35 -5.57 -8.25 -14.70
N LEU A 36 -4.95 -9.19 -13.97
CA LEU A 36 -4.63 -10.52 -14.47
C LEU A 36 -5.71 -11.57 -14.17
N GLN A 37 -6.41 -11.44 -13.05
CA GLN A 37 -7.37 -12.45 -12.60
C GLN A 37 -8.77 -12.18 -13.16
N GLY A 38 -9.61 -13.21 -13.20
CA GLY A 38 -11.02 -13.06 -13.58
C GLY A 38 -11.30 -12.80 -15.07
N ARG A 39 -10.28 -12.56 -15.92
CA ARG A 39 -10.42 -12.16 -17.33
C ARG A 39 -11.33 -13.04 -18.21
N SER A 40 -11.43 -14.33 -17.89
CA SER A 40 -12.23 -15.31 -18.65
C SER A 40 -13.61 -15.59 -18.03
N HIS A 41 -14.03 -14.82 -17.02
CA HIS A 41 -15.36 -14.99 -16.43
C HIS A 41 -16.37 -14.09 -17.15
N ASP A 42 -17.46 -14.67 -17.62
CA ASP A 42 -18.46 -13.95 -18.43
C ASP A 42 -19.52 -13.20 -17.61
N MET A 43 -19.66 -13.54 -16.31
CA MET A 43 -20.66 -12.95 -15.42
C MET A 43 -20.04 -12.67 -14.05
N LEU A 44 -20.12 -11.41 -13.61
CA LEU A 44 -19.55 -10.91 -12.35
C LEU A 44 -18.12 -11.42 -12.07
N PRO A 45 -17.12 -11.01 -12.88
CA PRO A 45 -15.74 -11.47 -12.72
C PRO A 45 -15.22 -11.27 -11.29
N PRO A 46 -14.55 -12.26 -10.69
CA PRO A 46 -13.97 -12.10 -9.37
C PRO A 46 -12.83 -11.09 -9.42
N ARG A 47 -12.66 -10.30 -8.36
CA ARG A 47 -11.54 -9.35 -8.22
C ARG A 47 -10.18 -10.03 -8.19
N GLY A 48 -10.14 -11.29 -7.78
CA GLY A 48 -8.93 -12.12 -7.81
C GLY A 48 -7.85 -11.82 -6.76
N LEU A 49 -8.11 -10.89 -5.83
CA LEU A 49 -7.26 -10.69 -4.64
C LEU A 49 -7.40 -11.85 -3.66
N THR A 50 -6.43 -11.98 -2.76
CA THR A 50 -6.58 -12.80 -1.53
C THR A 50 -7.67 -12.23 -0.61
N ARG A 51 -8.00 -12.92 0.48
CA ARG A 51 -9.02 -12.50 1.46
C ARG A 51 -8.47 -11.43 2.42
N VAL A 52 -8.09 -10.27 1.88
CA VAL A 52 -7.39 -9.17 2.60
C VAL A 52 -8.05 -8.81 3.93
N ALA A 53 -9.31 -8.40 3.90
CA ALA A 53 -10.02 -7.99 5.11
C ALA A 53 -10.17 -9.12 6.15
N GLU A 54 -10.31 -10.37 5.71
CA GLU A 54 -10.46 -11.50 6.61
C GLU A 54 -9.13 -11.89 7.28
N LEU A 55 -8.03 -11.80 6.52
CA LEU A 55 -6.68 -12.06 7.03
C LEU A 55 -6.23 -10.98 8.02
N ILE A 56 -6.38 -9.70 7.66
CA ILE A 56 -6.07 -8.56 8.55
C ILE A 56 -6.80 -8.70 9.88
N ARG A 57 -8.12 -8.88 9.84
CA ARG A 57 -8.96 -8.91 11.04
C ARG A 57 -8.72 -10.15 11.89
N ALA A 58 -8.14 -11.20 11.33
CA ALA A 58 -7.71 -12.39 12.06
C ALA A 58 -6.30 -12.27 12.65
N GLY A 59 -5.58 -11.17 12.40
CA GLY A 59 -4.24 -10.94 12.92
C GLY A 59 -3.10 -11.42 12.02
N VAL A 60 -3.38 -11.85 10.79
CA VAL A 60 -2.32 -12.18 9.82
C VAL A 60 -1.69 -10.89 9.31
N ALA A 61 -0.36 -10.79 9.41
CA ALA A 61 0.39 -9.70 8.81
C ALA A 61 0.26 -9.76 7.28
N ILE A 62 -0.23 -8.69 6.67
CA ILE A 62 -0.32 -8.58 5.22
C ILE A 62 0.22 -7.24 4.74
N ALA A 63 1.23 -7.28 3.88
CA ALA A 63 1.70 -6.12 3.14
C ALA A 63 0.96 -6.01 1.81
N THR A 64 0.96 -4.82 1.22
CA THR A 64 0.58 -4.64 -0.18
C THR A 64 1.72 -4.05 -0.99
N ALA A 65 1.82 -4.46 -2.25
CA ALA A 65 2.85 -4.00 -3.17
C ALA A 65 2.29 -3.78 -4.58
N SER A 66 3.01 -3.02 -5.40
CA SER A 66 2.64 -2.77 -6.81
C SER A 66 2.79 -4.02 -7.68
N ASP A 67 3.76 -4.90 -7.35
CA ASP A 67 4.28 -5.98 -8.20
C ASP A 67 4.97 -5.43 -9.45
N ASN A 68 4.16 -4.95 -10.38
CA ASN A 68 4.54 -4.51 -11.71
C ASN A 68 4.34 -3.01 -11.86
N ILE A 69 5.19 -2.36 -12.67
CA ILE A 69 5.03 -0.96 -13.10
C ILE A 69 5.33 -0.91 -14.59
N GLN A 70 4.29 -0.68 -15.39
CA GLN A 70 4.41 -0.50 -16.85
C GLN A 70 5.25 -1.59 -17.54
N ASP A 71 4.92 -2.84 -17.24
CA ASP A 71 5.61 -4.01 -17.78
C ASP A 71 4.65 -4.90 -18.60
N PRO A 72 5.14 -6.00 -19.20
CA PRO A 72 4.29 -6.89 -20.00
C PRO A 72 3.11 -7.52 -19.25
N PHE A 73 3.14 -7.56 -17.92
CA PHE A 73 2.09 -8.14 -17.08
C PHE A 73 1.09 -7.10 -16.62
N VAL A 74 1.51 -5.88 -16.30
CA VAL A 74 0.61 -4.76 -15.94
C VAL A 74 1.05 -3.49 -16.67
N PRO A 75 0.26 -2.98 -17.63
CA PRO A 75 0.67 -1.88 -18.49
C PRO A 75 0.64 -0.50 -17.82
N THR A 76 0.12 -0.39 -16.59
CA THR A 76 -0.01 0.86 -15.84
C THR A 76 0.76 0.79 -14.52
N GLY A 77 0.98 1.95 -13.90
CA GLY A 77 1.64 2.06 -12.59
C GLY A 77 2.42 3.36 -12.47
N SER A 78 2.22 4.06 -11.36
CA SER A 78 2.89 5.33 -11.02
C SER A 78 4.05 5.16 -10.05
N GLY A 79 4.13 4.02 -9.36
CA GLY A 79 5.02 3.82 -8.22
C GLY A 79 4.50 4.44 -6.91
N ASP A 80 3.34 5.08 -6.92
CA ASP A 80 2.71 5.64 -5.72
C ASP A 80 2.14 4.52 -4.84
N MET A 81 2.75 4.32 -3.67
CA MET A 81 2.27 3.32 -2.70
C MET A 81 0.94 3.71 -2.04
N LEU A 82 0.58 5.00 -2.00
CA LEU A 82 -0.74 5.43 -1.51
C LEU A 82 -1.85 4.98 -2.48
N GLU A 83 -1.59 5.02 -3.79
CA GLU A 83 -2.49 4.46 -4.80
C GLU A 83 -2.70 2.95 -4.58
N ILE A 84 -1.63 2.20 -4.35
CA ILE A 84 -1.69 0.76 -4.06
C ILE A 84 -2.45 0.47 -2.75
N ALA A 85 -2.25 1.29 -1.71
CA ALA A 85 -3.00 1.17 -0.46
C ALA A 85 -4.51 1.40 -0.67
N ARG A 86 -4.89 2.43 -1.44
CA ARG A 86 -6.29 2.70 -1.79
C ARG A 86 -6.91 1.56 -2.60
N TRP A 87 -6.20 1.02 -3.59
CA TRP A 87 -6.70 -0.15 -4.35
C TRP A 87 -6.89 -1.36 -3.44
N THR A 88 -5.99 -1.57 -2.49
CA THR A 88 -6.11 -2.65 -1.49
C THR A 88 -7.33 -2.47 -0.62
N LEU A 89 -7.56 -1.26 -0.10
CA LEU A 89 -8.73 -0.95 0.74
C LEU A 89 -10.03 -1.25 -0.02
N LEU A 90 -10.15 -0.68 -1.23
CA LEU A 90 -11.37 -0.78 -2.04
C LEU A 90 -11.62 -2.20 -2.56
N ALA A 91 -10.60 -2.84 -3.15
CA ALA A 91 -10.73 -4.17 -3.73
C ALA A 91 -10.74 -5.28 -2.69
N GLY A 92 -10.05 -5.08 -1.56
CA GLY A 92 -9.94 -6.00 -0.44
C GLY A 92 -11.07 -5.89 0.58
N HIS A 93 -12.03 -4.98 0.40
CA HIS A 93 -13.17 -4.75 1.30
C HIS A 93 -12.77 -4.40 2.74
N LEU A 94 -11.73 -3.59 2.89
CA LEU A 94 -11.51 -2.86 4.13
C LEU A 94 -12.56 -1.76 4.27
N ARG A 95 -12.86 -1.39 5.50
CA ARG A 95 -13.87 -0.41 5.90
C ARG A 95 -13.24 0.99 5.94
N GLY A 96 -14.08 2.02 5.98
CA GLY A 96 -13.62 3.41 6.03
C GLY A 96 -12.81 3.75 7.28
N ASP A 97 -13.06 3.05 8.39
CA ASP A 97 -12.31 3.14 9.64
C ASP A 97 -10.99 2.34 9.62
N GLU A 98 -10.67 1.64 8.53
CA GLU A 98 -9.45 0.84 8.35
C GLU A 98 -8.41 1.53 7.42
N LEU A 99 -8.51 2.86 7.21
CA LEU A 99 -7.55 3.64 6.42
C LEU A 99 -6.11 3.58 6.99
N ALA A 100 -5.97 3.76 8.31
CA ALA A 100 -4.68 3.61 8.97
C ALA A 100 -4.11 2.19 8.83
N THR A 101 -4.97 1.16 8.81
CA THR A 101 -4.54 -0.22 8.54
C THR A 101 -3.96 -0.34 7.13
N ALA A 102 -4.59 0.27 6.11
CA ALA A 102 -4.03 0.28 4.76
C ALA A 102 -2.68 1.02 4.68
N TYR A 103 -2.46 2.06 5.49
CA TYR A 103 -1.15 2.71 5.63
C TYR A 103 -0.10 1.76 6.22
N ASP A 104 -0.43 1.00 7.26
CA ASP A 104 0.49 0.02 7.85
C ASP A 104 0.91 -1.06 6.84
N MET A 105 0.01 -1.45 5.93
CA MET A 105 0.28 -2.44 4.86
C MET A 105 1.33 -1.99 3.85
N ILE A 106 1.63 -0.69 3.77
CA ILE A 106 2.69 -0.13 2.90
C ILE A 106 3.89 0.41 3.68
N THR A 107 3.88 0.36 5.01
CA THR A 107 4.92 0.92 5.88
C THR A 107 5.41 -0.09 6.92
N ALA A 108 4.76 -0.14 8.09
CA ALA A 108 5.24 -0.87 9.25
C ALA A 108 5.22 -2.39 9.05
N ILE A 109 4.21 -2.94 8.35
CA ILE A 109 4.12 -4.38 8.07
C ILE A 109 5.27 -4.85 7.17
N PRO A 110 5.48 -4.29 5.95
CA PRO A 110 6.58 -4.72 5.10
C PRO A 110 7.96 -4.47 5.73
N ALA A 111 8.14 -3.41 6.52
CA ALA A 111 9.38 -3.18 7.26
C ALA A 111 9.69 -4.33 8.24
N ARG A 112 8.69 -4.82 8.98
CA ARG A 112 8.84 -5.99 9.85
C ARG A 112 9.13 -7.27 9.06
N MET A 113 8.42 -7.49 7.94
CA MET A 113 8.64 -8.66 7.08
C MET A 113 10.06 -8.72 6.51
N MET A 114 10.65 -7.56 6.21
CA MET A 114 12.03 -7.43 5.75
C MET A 114 13.07 -7.40 6.89
N ASN A 115 12.63 -7.56 8.15
CA ASN A 115 13.47 -7.51 9.34
C ASN A 115 14.28 -6.20 9.45
N LEU A 116 13.68 -5.05 9.11
CA LEU A 116 14.31 -3.74 9.26
C LEU A 116 14.30 -3.33 10.73
N THR A 117 15.48 -3.29 11.34
CA THR A 117 15.63 -3.00 12.78
C THR A 117 15.56 -1.50 13.10
N ASP A 118 16.00 -0.64 12.18
CA ASP A 118 16.13 0.82 12.37
C ASP A 118 15.05 1.62 11.63
N TYR A 119 13.84 1.06 11.52
CA TYR A 119 12.68 1.66 10.86
C TYR A 119 11.67 2.27 11.85
N GLY A 120 11.00 3.35 11.44
CA GLY A 120 9.91 4.01 12.17
C GLY A 120 10.32 5.28 12.90
N ILE A 121 9.33 5.99 13.44
CA ILE A 121 9.52 7.28 14.13
C ILE A 121 9.88 7.03 15.60
N ARG A 122 11.17 6.87 15.88
CA ARG A 122 11.71 6.72 17.24
C ARG A 122 13.17 7.17 17.29
N GLU A 123 13.64 7.52 18.48
CA GLU A 123 15.06 7.79 18.70
C GLU A 123 15.92 6.56 18.33
N GLY A 124 17.08 6.83 17.73
CA GLY A 124 18.03 5.82 17.26
C GLY A 124 17.67 5.12 15.94
N ALA A 125 16.46 5.32 15.39
CA ALA A 125 16.12 4.83 14.06
C ALA A 125 16.74 5.70 12.95
N TRP A 126 16.66 5.25 11.70
CA TRP A 126 17.05 6.06 10.56
C TRP A 126 16.19 7.32 10.47
N ALA A 127 16.81 8.45 10.17
CA ALA A 127 16.11 9.70 9.86
C ALA A 127 15.53 9.68 8.42
N ASP A 128 14.81 8.60 8.09
CA ASP A 128 14.11 8.39 6.83
C ASP A 128 12.64 8.74 7.06
N LEU A 129 12.16 9.82 6.44
CA LEU A 129 10.87 10.44 6.77
C LEU A 129 10.12 10.85 5.50
N VAL A 130 8.80 10.75 5.56
CA VAL A 130 7.89 11.42 4.64
C VAL A 130 7.11 12.46 5.44
N VAL A 131 7.18 13.71 5.03
CA VAL A 131 6.47 14.84 5.65
C VAL A 131 5.42 15.33 4.67
N THR A 132 4.18 15.48 5.13
CA THR A 132 3.06 15.94 4.30
C THR A 132 2.23 16.99 5.03
N ASP A 133 1.32 17.62 4.31
CA ASP A 133 0.32 18.57 4.80
C ASP A 133 -0.97 17.89 5.33
N CYS A 134 -1.00 16.56 5.40
CA CYS A 134 -2.14 15.83 5.96
C CYS A 134 -2.08 15.80 7.50
N GLU A 135 -3.25 15.92 8.15
CA GLU A 135 -3.36 15.90 9.62
C GLU A 135 -3.01 14.55 10.23
N ASP A 136 -3.34 13.46 9.53
CA ASP A 136 -3.05 12.10 9.96
C ASP A 136 -2.89 11.14 8.78
N VAL A 137 -2.52 9.90 9.09
CA VAL A 137 -2.30 8.82 8.09
C VAL A 137 -3.59 8.41 7.38
N SER A 138 -4.76 8.59 8.00
CA SER A 138 -6.04 8.25 7.37
C SER A 138 -6.40 9.27 6.30
N ALA A 139 -6.20 10.57 6.60
CA ALA A 139 -6.32 11.65 5.62
C ALA A 139 -5.32 11.47 4.47
N LEU A 140 -4.08 11.07 4.79
CA LEU A 140 -3.05 10.79 3.79
C LEU A 140 -3.42 9.65 2.82
N VAL A 141 -3.93 8.53 3.33
CA VAL A 141 -4.35 7.41 2.47
C VAL A 141 -5.65 7.74 1.72
N GLY A 142 -6.63 8.33 2.41
CA GLY A 142 -7.96 8.60 1.89
C GLY A 142 -7.98 9.70 0.82
N GLY A 143 -7.07 10.66 0.92
CA GLY A 143 -6.90 11.75 -0.03
C GLY A 143 -5.58 11.65 -0.81
N SER A 144 -5.14 12.81 -1.29
CA SER A 144 -3.81 13.03 -1.83
C SER A 144 -3.27 14.31 -1.19
N PRO A 145 -2.04 14.30 -0.64
CA PRO A 145 -1.43 15.51 -0.09
C PRO A 145 -1.09 16.49 -1.22
N ASP A 146 -1.21 17.80 -0.96
CA ASP A 146 -0.73 18.82 -1.90
C ASP A 146 0.80 18.97 -1.80
N CYS A 147 1.37 18.59 -0.65
CA CYS A 147 2.81 18.68 -0.39
C CYS A 147 3.36 17.36 0.18
N ILE A 148 4.41 16.82 -0.46
CA ILE A 148 5.23 15.73 0.09
C ILE A 148 6.70 16.14 0.06
N GLN A 149 7.38 16.00 1.20
CA GLN A 149 8.82 16.06 1.31
C GLN A 149 9.35 14.71 1.80
N VAL A 150 10.39 14.20 1.15
CA VAL A 150 11.06 12.95 1.54
C VAL A 150 12.45 13.26 2.03
N LEU A 151 12.77 12.74 3.22
CA LEU A 151 14.11 12.76 3.78
C LEU A 151 14.67 11.33 3.81
N ALA A 152 15.93 11.18 3.41
CA ALA A 152 16.70 9.97 3.61
C ALA A 152 17.96 10.30 4.41
N LYS A 153 18.18 9.61 5.52
CA LYS A 153 19.26 9.83 6.49
C LYS A 153 19.37 11.30 6.92
N GLY A 154 18.21 11.93 7.14
CA GLY A 154 18.10 13.33 7.56
C GLY A 154 18.36 14.34 6.45
N ARG A 155 18.53 13.91 5.19
CA ARG A 155 18.75 14.79 4.05
C ARG A 155 17.51 14.81 3.15
N PRO A 156 17.01 15.98 2.73
CA PRO A 156 15.96 16.05 1.72
C PRO A 156 16.43 15.37 0.42
N VAL A 157 15.64 14.45 -0.11
CA VAL A 157 15.90 13.73 -1.38
C VAL A 157 14.79 13.91 -2.41
N ALA A 158 13.60 14.31 -1.97
CA ALA A 158 12.53 14.79 -2.83
C ALA A 158 11.78 15.92 -2.11
N ALA A 159 11.34 16.91 -2.86
CA ALA A 159 10.58 18.05 -2.37
C ALA A 159 9.27 18.18 -3.17
N PRO A 160 8.24 18.87 -2.63
CA PRO A 160 7.01 19.08 -3.35
C PRO A 160 7.30 19.82 -4.66
N ALA A 161 6.89 19.26 -5.78
CA ALA A 161 6.64 20.07 -6.96
C ALA A 161 5.21 20.57 -6.83
N SER A 162 5.02 21.85 -6.48
CA SER A 162 3.78 22.51 -6.85
C SER A 162 4.06 23.29 -8.13
N PRO A 163 3.44 22.90 -9.26
CA PRO A 163 3.51 23.66 -10.51
C PRO A 163 3.02 25.10 -10.33
N ALA A 164 2.10 25.34 -9.38
CA ALA A 164 1.64 26.67 -9.02
C ALA A 164 2.71 27.47 -8.24
N MET A 165 3.48 26.85 -7.34
CA MET A 165 4.58 27.52 -6.64
C MET A 165 5.81 27.72 -7.53
N GLU A 166 6.11 26.82 -8.46
CA GLU A 166 7.15 27.05 -9.47
C GLU A 166 6.75 28.15 -10.46
N ALA A 167 5.48 28.19 -10.90
CA ALA A 167 4.96 29.27 -11.75
C ALA A 167 4.90 30.62 -11.01
N ILE A 168 4.53 30.67 -9.72
CA ILE A 168 4.56 31.90 -8.91
C ILE A 168 6.00 32.37 -8.68
N ARG A 169 6.95 31.47 -8.35
CA ARG A 169 8.37 31.82 -8.21
C ARG A 169 8.98 32.35 -9.52
N ALA A 170 8.61 31.76 -10.66
CA ALA A 170 9.04 32.24 -11.97
C ALA A 170 8.48 33.62 -12.36
N LEU A 171 7.38 34.07 -11.72
CA LEU A 171 6.80 35.40 -11.92
C LEU A 171 7.43 36.48 -11.02
N GLU A 172 8.03 36.11 -9.88
CA GLU A 172 8.70 37.02 -8.95
C GLU A 172 10.13 37.41 -9.38
N ASP A 173 10.75 36.63 -10.29
CA ASP A 173 12.10 36.85 -10.85
C ASP A 173 12.10 37.66 -12.18
N VAL A 174 10.98 38.31 -12.54
CA VAL A 174 10.90 39.22 -13.68
C VAL A 174 11.26 40.64 -13.21
N PRO A 175 12.33 41.29 -13.74
CA PRO A 175 12.77 42.61 -13.28
C PRO A 175 11.78 43.75 -13.54
#